data_AF-A0A7R9WN68-F1
#
_entry.id   AF-A0A7R9WN68-F1
#
_cell.length_a   1.000
_cell.length_b   1.000
_cell.length_c   1.000
_cell.angle_alpha   90.00
_cell.angle_beta   90.00
_cell.angle_gamma   90.00
#
_symmetry.space_group_name_H-M   'P 1'
#
loop_
_entity.id
_entity.type
_entity.pdbx_description
1 polymer ?
#
loop_
_entity_poly.entity_id
_entity_poly.type
_entity_poly.pdbx_seq_one_letter_code
_entity_poly.pdbx_strand_id
1 'polypeptide(L)'
;AYNERDAAYDENHRLAEVYDRMHGCAHLYLATYFGDYQFGSEIAIESCLEYVKQIPSSFTLAPLLFNGAFCCFGMANRCKPSYYTKHARTFMKILKRWAKKGNPNCVPYLALLNAEESALKKQDRRAMEQYEEAIRMMKGRGYIHDQALANERYSAFYATRGDREKAKLYLKESICLNKKWGANKKVEMLLQQYRSDYE
;
A
#
# COMPACT_ATOMS: atom_id res chain seq x y z
N ALA A 1 27.98 35.02 -19.44
CA ALA A 1 28.11 34.30 -18.15
C ALA A 1 26.70 34.00 -17.67
N TYR A 2 26.25 32.75 -17.77
CA TYR A 2 25.03 32.32 -17.08
C TYR A 2 25.32 32.45 -15.59
N ASN A 3 24.55 33.30 -14.91
CA ASN A 3 24.90 33.82 -13.59
C ASN A 3 24.75 32.70 -12.56
N GLU A 4 25.78 32.43 -11.76
CA GLU A 4 25.78 31.35 -10.75
C GLU A 4 24.60 31.47 -9.75
N ARG A 5 24.07 32.70 -9.58
CA ARG A 5 22.86 32.97 -8.79
C ARG A 5 21.57 32.41 -9.41
N ASP A 6 21.44 32.43 -10.73
CA ASP A 6 20.27 31.89 -11.43
C ASP A 6 20.29 30.36 -11.42
N ALA A 7 21.49 29.77 -11.51
CA ALA A 7 21.70 28.33 -11.35
C ALA A 7 21.37 27.86 -9.92
N ALA A 8 21.82 28.59 -8.90
CA ALA A 8 21.52 28.28 -7.49
C ALA A 8 20.03 28.48 -7.14
N TYR A 9 19.34 29.44 -7.77
CA TYR A 9 17.89 29.63 -7.59
C TYR A 9 17.08 28.49 -8.22
N ASP A 10 17.41 28.07 -9.44
CA ASP A 10 16.78 26.92 -10.11
C ASP A 10 17.04 25.62 -9.33
N GLU A 11 18.25 25.43 -8.81
CA GLU A 11 18.59 24.27 -7.97
C GLU A 11 17.82 24.26 -6.64
N ASN A 12 17.73 25.39 -5.94
CA ASN A 12 16.94 25.49 -4.70
C ASN A 12 15.44 25.31 -4.92
N HIS A 13 14.90 25.81 -6.03
CA HIS A 13 13.49 25.62 -6.38
C HIS A 13 13.21 24.14 -6.69
N ARG A 14 14.06 23.49 -7.48
CA ARG A 14 13.97 22.05 -7.75
C ARG A 14 14.08 21.21 -6.48
N LEU A 15 14.97 21.58 -5.57
CA LEU A 15 15.11 20.92 -4.27
C LEU A 15 13.84 21.07 -3.42
N ALA A 16 13.29 22.29 -3.31
CA ALA A 16 12.06 22.54 -2.56
C ALA A 16 10.88 21.71 -3.10
N GLU A 17 10.73 21.65 -4.42
CA GLU A 17 9.74 20.79 -5.03
C GLU A 17 10.02 19.30 -4.74
N VAL A 18 11.27 18.84 -4.78
CA VAL A 18 11.62 17.44 -4.42
C VAL A 18 11.27 17.13 -2.95
N TYR A 19 11.46 18.07 -2.02
CA TYR A 19 11.12 17.91 -0.61
C TYR A 19 9.61 17.80 -0.37
N ASP A 20 8.83 18.73 -0.92
CA ASP A 20 7.36 18.68 -0.82
C ASP A 20 6.80 17.36 -1.38
N ARG A 21 7.47 16.89 -2.43
CA ARG A 21 7.18 15.63 -3.09
C ARG A 21 7.56 14.37 -2.29
N MET A 22 8.70 14.41 -1.59
CA MET A 22 9.08 13.36 -0.63
C MET A 22 8.13 13.33 0.57
N HIS A 23 7.63 14.48 1.04
CA HIS A 23 6.58 14.52 2.06
C HIS A 23 5.31 13.81 1.61
N GLY A 24 4.89 14.00 0.35
CA GLY A 24 3.75 13.27 -0.23
C GLY A 24 3.91 11.74 -0.18
N CYS A 25 5.12 11.22 -0.37
CA CYS A 25 5.39 9.78 -0.28
C CYS A 25 5.21 9.26 1.15
N ALA A 26 5.69 10.00 2.15
CA ALA A 26 5.53 9.65 3.56
C ALA A 26 4.06 9.71 4.00
N HIS A 27 3.33 10.74 3.57
CA HIS A 27 1.89 10.86 3.80
C HIS A 27 1.12 9.71 3.18
N LEU A 28 1.43 9.32 1.93
CA LEU A 28 0.80 8.17 1.28
C LEU A 28 1.07 6.86 2.02
N TYR A 29 2.30 6.68 2.50
CA TYR A 29 2.66 5.53 3.31
C TYR A 29 1.83 5.49 4.60
N LEU A 30 1.81 6.58 5.38
CA LEU A 30 1.00 6.65 6.61
C LEU A 30 -0.49 6.43 6.33
N ALA A 31 -1.04 7.06 5.29
CA ALA A 31 -2.43 6.89 4.87
C ALA A 31 -2.78 5.43 4.58
N THR A 32 -1.89 4.71 3.90
CA THR A 32 -2.06 3.28 3.58
C THR A 32 -2.11 2.43 4.83
N TYR A 33 -1.16 2.65 5.75
CA TYR A 33 -0.99 1.83 6.94
C TYR A 33 -1.98 2.16 8.06
N PHE A 34 -2.52 3.37 8.11
CA PHE A 34 -3.54 3.77 9.09
C PHE A 34 -4.97 3.75 8.54
N GLY A 35 -5.15 3.41 7.25
CA GLY A 35 -6.47 3.19 6.65
C GLY A 35 -7.19 4.44 6.14
N ASP A 36 -6.47 5.56 6.01
CA ASP A 36 -6.95 6.78 5.35
C ASP A 36 -6.80 6.68 3.83
N TYR A 37 -7.59 5.77 3.27
CA TYR A 37 -7.53 5.48 1.83
C TYR A 37 -7.99 6.65 0.96
N GLN A 38 -8.80 7.57 1.49
CA GLN A 38 -9.26 8.73 0.76
C GLN A 38 -8.08 9.66 0.48
N PHE A 39 -7.44 10.15 1.54
CA PHE A 39 -6.29 11.04 1.44
C PHE A 39 -5.15 10.40 0.64
N GLY A 40 -4.87 9.11 0.90
CA GLY A 40 -3.86 8.38 0.16
C GLY A 40 -4.20 8.24 -1.34
N SER A 41 -5.47 8.04 -1.70
CA SER A 41 -5.86 7.94 -3.11
C SER A 41 -5.75 9.28 -3.85
N GLU A 42 -6.02 10.39 -3.18
CA GLU A 42 -5.90 11.74 -3.73
C GLU A 42 -4.43 12.05 -4.07
N ILE A 43 -3.53 11.92 -3.08
CA ILE A 43 -2.08 12.06 -3.30
C ILE A 43 -1.59 11.13 -4.41
N ALA A 44 -2.06 9.89 -4.41
CA ALA A 44 -1.60 8.91 -5.37
C ALA A 44 -1.98 9.28 -6.81
N ILE A 45 -3.22 9.68 -7.02
CA ILE A 45 -3.73 10.03 -8.35
C ILE A 45 -3.07 11.31 -8.87
N GLU A 46 -2.86 12.29 -7.99
CA GLU A 46 -2.27 13.57 -8.36
C GLU A 46 -0.78 13.47 -8.68
N SER A 47 0.00 12.72 -7.87
CA SER A 47 1.46 12.84 -7.89
C SER A 47 2.23 11.56 -8.24
N CYS A 48 1.69 10.35 -8.00
CA CYS A 48 2.50 9.13 -8.11
C CYS A 48 3.08 8.88 -9.50
N LEU A 49 2.31 9.11 -10.56
CA LEU A 49 2.78 8.86 -11.93
C LEU A 49 3.85 9.88 -12.36
N GLU A 50 3.78 11.08 -11.81
CA GLU A 50 4.74 12.13 -12.11
C GLU A 50 6.09 11.81 -11.44
N TYR A 51 6.08 11.32 -10.19
CA TYR A 51 7.29 10.81 -9.53
C TYR A 51 8.02 9.74 -10.32
N VAL A 52 7.26 8.78 -10.86
CA VAL A 52 7.85 7.68 -11.62
C VAL A 52 8.56 8.16 -12.87
N LYS A 53 8.10 9.25 -13.50
CA LYS A 53 8.77 9.82 -14.68
C LYS A 53 10.04 10.58 -14.31
N GLN A 54 10.00 11.36 -13.23
CA GLN A 54 11.09 12.27 -12.87
C GLN A 54 12.28 11.54 -12.23
N ILE A 55 12.03 10.50 -11.42
CA ILE A 55 13.09 9.81 -10.66
C ILE A 55 13.02 8.29 -10.88
N PRO A 56 13.14 7.79 -12.13
CA PRO A 56 12.85 6.40 -12.49
C PRO A 56 13.74 5.35 -11.80
N SER A 57 14.88 5.76 -11.26
CA SER A 57 15.85 4.88 -10.57
C SER A 57 15.65 4.82 -9.05
N SER A 58 14.68 5.54 -8.49
CA SER A 58 14.48 5.54 -7.03
C SER A 58 13.91 4.21 -6.53
N PHE A 59 14.49 3.68 -5.45
CA PHE A 59 14.02 2.49 -4.77
C PHE A 59 12.63 2.68 -4.11
N THR A 60 12.22 3.93 -3.86
CA THR A 60 10.93 4.27 -3.24
C THR A 60 9.74 4.12 -4.20
N LEU A 61 9.98 3.99 -5.51
CA LEU A 61 8.90 3.98 -6.50
C LEU A 61 8.02 2.72 -6.43
N ALA A 62 8.57 1.56 -6.11
CA ALA A 62 7.77 0.34 -6.00
C ALA A 62 6.80 0.40 -4.80
N PRO A 63 7.25 0.77 -3.58
CA PRO A 63 6.36 1.07 -2.46
C PRO A 63 5.34 2.17 -2.76
N LEU A 64 5.76 3.25 -3.43
CA LEU A 64 4.87 4.35 -3.83
C LEU A 64 3.71 3.86 -4.71
N LEU A 65 4.02 3.14 -5.79
CA LEU A 65 3.02 2.57 -6.70
C LEU A 65 2.12 1.54 -5.99
N PHE A 66 2.70 0.74 -5.09
CA PHE A 66 1.95 -0.21 -4.29
C PHE A 66 0.93 0.49 -3.39
N ASN A 67 1.38 1.46 -2.58
CA ASN A 67 0.53 2.21 -1.66
C ASN A 67 -0.57 2.98 -2.42
N GLY A 68 -0.23 3.60 -3.55
CA GLY A 68 -1.22 4.28 -4.39
C GLY A 68 -2.30 3.35 -4.95
N ALA A 69 -1.90 2.16 -5.41
CA ALA A 69 -2.86 1.13 -5.84
C ALA A 69 -3.72 0.62 -4.69
N PHE A 70 -3.11 0.44 -3.51
CA PHE A 70 -3.76 -0.07 -2.32
C PHE A 70 -4.84 0.89 -1.81
N CYS A 71 -4.52 2.18 -1.65
CA CYS A 71 -5.51 3.20 -1.28
C CYS A 71 -6.64 3.30 -2.31
N CYS A 72 -6.31 3.19 -3.61
CA CYS A 72 -7.35 3.13 -4.65
C CYS A 72 -8.27 1.91 -4.46
N PHE A 73 -7.75 0.71 -4.17
CA PHE A 73 -8.62 -0.44 -3.87
C PHE A 73 -9.44 -0.26 -2.58
N GLY A 74 -8.84 0.34 -1.55
CA GLY A 74 -9.54 0.73 -0.33
C GLY A 74 -10.74 1.65 -0.62
N MET A 75 -10.56 2.64 -1.50
CA MET A 75 -11.64 3.53 -1.94
C MET A 75 -12.63 2.84 -2.86
N ALA A 76 -12.21 1.94 -3.75
CA ALA A 76 -13.10 1.20 -4.64
C ALA A 76 -14.14 0.36 -3.87
N ASN A 77 -13.77 -0.16 -2.69
CA ASN A 77 -14.70 -0.86 -1.79
C ASN A 77 -15.72 0.09 -1.11
N ARG A 78 -15.43 1.40 -1.04
CA ARG A 78 -16.28 2.40 -0.37
C ARG A 78 -17.14 3.18 -1.35
N CYS A 79 -16.58 3.67 -2.45
CA CYS A 79 -17.27 4.49 -3.44
C CYS A 79 -16.62 4.43 -4.83
N LYS A 80 -17.38 4.82 -5.86
CA LYS A 80 -16.92 4.95 -7.26
C LYS A 80 -16.01 3.78 -7.73
N PRO A 81 -16.47 2.51 -7.62
CA PRO A 81 -15.60 1.33 -7.81
C PRO A 81 -14.89 1.31 -9.16
N SER A 82 -15.56 1.72 -10.25
CA SER A 82 -14.97 1.78 -11.59
C SER A 82 -13.81 2.78 -11.68
N TYR A 83 -13.98 3.97 -11.09
CA TYR A 83 -12.98 5.06 -11.12
C TYR A 83 -11.70 4.66 -10.40
N TYR A 84 -11.80 4.20 -9.16
CA TYR A 84 -10.62 3.84 -8.37
C TYR A 84 -9.97 2.54 -8.85
N THR A 85 -10.75 1.55 -9.30
CA THR A 85 -10.19 0.33 -9.91
C THR A 85 -9.37 0.65 -11.16
N LYS A 86 -9.79 1.64 -11.96
CA LYS A 86 -9.01 2.09 -13.13
C LYS A 86 -7.65 2.64 -12.71
N HIS A 87 -7.59 3.49 -11.68
CA HIS A 87 -6.34 4.06 -11.18
C HIS A 87 -5.43 2.99 -10.55
N ALA A 88 -5.99 2.12 -9.69
CA ALA A 88 -5.25 1.00 -9.11
C ALA A 88 -4.60 0.12 -10.19
N ARG A 89 -5.35 -0.21 -11.25
CA ARG A 89 -4.83 -0.99 -12.39
C ARG A 89 -3.73 -0.26 -13.16
N THR A 90 -3.75 1.07 -13.24
CA THR A 90 -2.67 1.84 -13.87
C THR A 90 -1.36 1.66 -13.11
N PHE A 91 -1.38 1.80 -11.78
CA PHE A 91 -0.20 1.56 -10.95
C PHE A 91 0.28 0.10 -11.03
N MET A 92 -0.65 -0.86 -10.95
CA MET A 92 -0.33 -2.28 -11.09
C MET A 92 0.30 -2.63 -12.44
N LYS A 93 -0.09 -1.98 -13.55
CA LYS A 93 0.53 -2.21 -14.86
C LYS A 93 2.02 -1.87 -14.85
N ILE A 94 2.40 -0.80 -14.16
CA ILE A 94 3.81 -0.40 -14.02
C ILE A 94 4.56 -1.43 -13.18
N LEU A 95 4.03 -1.79 -12.01
CA LEU A 95 4.61 -2.83 -11.16
C LEU A 95 4.75 -4.18 -11.90
N LYS A 96 3.74 -4.58 -12.68
CA LYS A 96 3.79 -5.81 -13.52
C LYS A 96 4.90 -5.73 -14.56
N ARG A 97 5.07 -4.58 -15.21
CA ARG A 97 6.15 -4.37 -16.18
C ARG A 97 7.52 -4.50 -15.51
N TRP A 98 7.69 -3.93 -14.33
CA TRP A 98 8.96 -4.01 -13.59
C TRP A 98 9.26 -5.41 -13.06
N ALA A 99 8.25 -6.11 -12.55
CA ALA A 99 8.38 -7.52 -12.17
C ALA A 99 8.82 -8.38 -13.37
N LYS A 100 8.24 -8.18 -14.56
CA LYS A 100 8.65 -8.87 -15.80
C LYS A 100 10.08 -8.55 -16.23
N LYS A 101 10.56 -7.34 -15.94
CA LYS A 101 11.96 -6.93 -16.18
C LYS A 101 12.93 -7.44 -15.10
N GLY A 102 12.45 -8.21 -14.13
CA GLY A 102 13.28 -8.85 -13.12
C GLY A 102 13.40 -8.07 -11.80
N ASN A 103 12.56 -7.05 -11.54
CA ASN A 103 12.54 -6.42 -10.22
C ASN A 103 11.79 -7.32 -9.21
N PRO A 104 12.50 -7.98 -8.27
CA PRO A 104 11.86 -8.92 -7.36
C PRO A 104 10.97 -8.19 -6.34
N ASN A 105 11.21 -6.92 -6.04
CA ASN A 105 10.49 -6.16 -5.01
C ASN A 105 9.03 -5.91 -5.39
N CYS A 106 8.70 -5.91 -6.69
CA CYS A 106 7.33 -5.75 -7.15
C CYS A 106 6.46 -6.99 -6.90
N VAL A 107 7.05 -8.18 -6.75
CA VAL A 107 6.31 -9.45 -6.73
C VAL A 107 5.40 -9.60 -5.50
N PRO A 108 5.87 -9.37 -4.25
CA PRO A 108 5.01 -9.45 -3.07
C PRO A 108 3.88 -8.40 -3.09
N TYR A 109 4.18 -7.18 -3.55
CA TYR A 109 3.20 -6.11 -3.70
C TYR A 109 2.09 -6.49 -4.70
N LEU A 110 2.47 -7.05 -5.86
CA LEU A 110 1.50 -7.51 -6.83
C LEU A 110 0.63 -8.65 -6.29
N ALA A 111 1.18 -9.57 -5.48
CA ALA A 111 0.41 -10.64 -4.87
C ALA A 111 -0.72 -10.06 -3.98
N LEU A 112 -0.39 -9.12 -3.09
CA LEU A 112 -1.38 -8.49 -2.22
C LEU A 112 -2.41 -7.64 -2.99
N LEU A 113 -1.96 -6.86 -3.97
CA LEU A 113 -2.87 -6.06 -4.81
C LEU A 113 -3.81 -6.94 -5.66
N ASN A 114 -3.33 -8.08 -6.15
CA ASN A 114 -4.20 -9.02 -6.84
C ASN A 114 -5.25 -9.62 -5.88
N ALA A 115 -4.87 -9.90 -4.62
CA ALA A 115 -5.79 -10.39 -3.59
C ALA A 115 -6.92 -9.38 -3.32
N GLU A 116 -6.59 -8.10 -3.13
CA GLU A 116 -7.57 -7.01 -2.99
C GLU A 116 -8.49 -6.91 -4.22
N GLU A 117 -7.93 -7.00 -5.43
CA GLU A 117 -8.73 -6.95 -6.65
C GLU A 117 -9.70 -8.15 -6.76
N SER A 118 -9.25 -9.36 -6.42
CA SER A 118 -10.09 -10.55 -6.40
C SER A 118 -11.15 -10.49 -5.29
N ALA A 119 -10.82 -9.95 -4.12
CA ALA A 119 -11.77 -9.71 -3.04
C ALA A 119 -12.87 -8.71 -3.44
N LEU A 120 -12.51 -7.63 -4.14
CA LEU A 120 -13.45 -6.64 -4.69
C LEU A 120 -14.39 -7.28 -5.73
N LYS A 121 -13.88 -8.23 -6.52
CA LYS A 121 -14.66 -8.99 -7.52
C LYS A 121 -15.45 -10.16 -6.93
N LYS A 122 -15.45 -10.34 -5.61
CA LYS A 122 -16.09 -11.48 -4.91
C LYS A 122 -15.60 -12.85 -5.41
N GLN A 123 -14.34 -12.93 -5.83
CA GLN A 123 -13.68 -14.17 -6.25
C GLN A 123 -13.00 -14.81 -5.04
N ASP A 124 -13.79 -15.23 -4.05
CA ASP A 124 -13.30 -15.47 -2.69
C ASP A 124 -12.20 -16.54 -2.61
N ARG A 125 -12.35 -17.68 -3.31
CA ARG A 125 -11.30 -18.73 -3.36
C ARG A 125 -9.98 -18.17 -3.87
N ARG A 126 -10.02 -17.42 -4.97
CA ARG A 126 -8.84 -16.82 -5.58
C ARG A 126 -8.22 -15.75 -4.68
N ALA A 127 -9.05 -14.94 -4.01
CA ALA A 127 -8.58 -13.94 -3.06
C ALA A 127 -7.85 -14.58 -1.89
N MET A 128 -8.40 -15.67 -1.32
CA MET A 128 -7.76 -16.43 -0.23
C MET A 128 -6.37 -16.94 -0.64
N GLU A 129 -6.28 -17.66 -1.76
CA GLU A 129 -5.01 -18.19 -2.29
C GLU A 129 -3.97 -17.05 -2.50
N GLN A 130 -4.42 -15.89 -2.96
CA GLN A 130 -3.54 -14.73 -3.19
C GLN A 130 -3.12 -14.01 -1.90
N TYR A 131 -3.97 -13.93 -0.88
CA TYR A 131 -3.60 -13.38 0.43
C TYR A 131 -2.57 -14.27 1.12
N GLU A 132 -2.80 -15.58 1.14
CA GLU A 132 -1.84 -16.54 1.70
C GLU A 132 -0.50 -16.46 0.99
N GLU A 133 -0.52 -16.33 -0.34
CA GLU A 133 0.69 -16.16 -1.13
C GLU A 133 1.44 -14.86 -0.79
N ALA A 134 0.73 -13.74 -0.71
CA ALA A 134 1.33 -12.46 -0.36
C ALA A 134 1.98 -12.51 1.03
N ILE A 135 1.28 -13.06 2.03
CA ILE A 135 1.80 -13.22 3.40
C ILE A 135 3.05 -14.11 3.40
N ARG A 136 3.03 -15.24 2.68
CA ARG A 136 4.17 -16.16 2.55
C ARG A 136 5.38 -15.47 1.93
N MET A 137 5.19 -14.72 0.85
CA MET A 137 6.26 -13.97 0.18
C MET A 137 6.86 -12.88 1.07
N MET A 138 6.02 -12.09 1.75
CA MET A 138 6.47 -11.01 2.63
C MET A 138 7.20 -11.54 3.86
N LYS A 139 6.70 -12.62 4.46
CA LYS A 139 7.37 -13.33 5.56
C LYS A 139 8.75 -13.84 5.14
N GLY A 140 8.84 -14.51 3.99
CA GLY A 140 10.11 -15.05 3.47
C GLY A 140 11.17 -13.99 3.16
N ARG A 141 10.75 -12.73 2.97
CA ARG A 141 11.65 -11.59 2.71
C ARG A 141 11.89 -10.70 3.92
N GLY A 142 11.27 -10.99 5.06
CA GLY A 142 11.38 -10.18 6.26
C GLY A 142 10.67 -8.83 6.18
N TYR A 143 9.66 -8.68 5.31
CA TYR A 143 8.88 -7.44 5.19
C TYR A 143 7.81 -7.40 6.28
N ILE A 144 8.23 -7.21 7.53
CA ILE A 144 7.38 -7.41 8.71
C ILE A 144 6.15 -6.48 8.69
N HIS A 145 6.34 -5.21 8.33
CA HIS A 145 5.24 -4.23 8.28
C HIS A 145 4.28 -4.51 7.11
N ASP A 146 4.78 -4.84 5.92
CA ASP A 146 3.92 -5.25 4.80
C ASP A 146 3.17 -6.56 5.11
N GLN A 147 3.83 -7.52 5.77
CA GLN A 147 3.20 -8.77 6.24
C GLN A 147 2.09 -8.47 7.25
N ALA A 148 2.31 -7.53 8.18
CA ALA A 148 1.31 -7.11 9.13
C ALA A 148 0.08 -6.49 8.44
N LEU A 149 0.31 -5.65 7.42
CA LEU A 149 -0.74 -5.08 6.59
C LEU A 149 -1.51 -6.18 5.83
N ALA A 150 -0.82 -7.14 5.22
CA ALA A 150 -1.47 -8.27 4.53
C ALA A 150 -2.37 -9.09 5.47
N ASN A 151 -1.92 -9.35 6.71
CA ASN A 151 -2.72 -10.02 7.73
C ASN A 151 -3.94 -9.19 8.16
N GLU A 152 -3.79 -7.88 8.33
CA GLU A 152 -4.92 -6.97 8.63
C GLU A 152 -5.98 -7.02 7.52
N ARG A 153 -5.55 -7.00 6.26
CA ARG A 153 -6.46 -7.09 5.12
C ARG A 153 -7.14 -8.43 5.00
N TYR A 154 -6.42 -9.51 5.27
CA TYR A 154 -7.00 -10.84 5.21
C TYR A 154 -7.99 -11.10 6.36
N SER A 155 -7.72 -10.53 7.54
CA SER A 155 -8.68 -10.45 8.63
C SER A 155 -9.97 -9.74 8.20
N ALA A 156 -9.85 -8.52 7.64
CA ALA A 156 -11.01 -7.77 7.16
C ALA A 156 -11.79 -8.52 6.07
N PHE A 157 -11.09 -9.20 5.16
CA PHE A 157 -11.71 -10.10 4.19
C PHE A 157 -12.58 -11.14 4.89
N TYR A 158 -12.06 -11.93 5.83
CA TYR A 158 -12.85 -12.94 6.53
C TYR A 158 -14.00 -12.36 7.36
N ALA A 159 -13.79 -11.20 8.02
CA ALA A 159 -14.82 -10.52 8.78
C ALA A 159 -16.04 -10.18 7.90
N THR A 160 -15.80 -9.63 6.70
CA THR A 160 -16.89 -9.32 5.75
C THR A 160 -17.59 -10.55 5.16
N ARG A 161 -17.01 -11.74 5.29
CA ARG A 161 -17.62 -13.02 4.88
C ARG A 161 -18.25 -13.78 6.07
N GLY A 162 -18.21 -13.20 7.28
CA GLY A 162 -18.80 -13.79 8.48
C GLY A 162 -17.94 -14.84 9.19
N ASP A 163 -16.72 -15.13 8.71
CA ASP A 163 -15.80 -16.07 9.35
C ASP A 163 -15.00 -15.36 10.46
N ARG A 164 -15.66 -15.17 11.62
CA ARG A 164 -15.09 -14.45 12.77
C ARG A 164 -13.83 -15.12 13.33
N GLU A 165 -13.76 -16.45 13.31
CA GLU A 165 -12.62 -17.19 13.86
C GLU A 165 -11.35 -16.89 13.07
N LYS A 166 -11.41 -16.97 11.73
CA LYS A 166 -10.27 -16.60 10.89
C LYS A 166 -9.97 -15.11 10.96
N ALA A 167 -10.98 -14.27 11.01
CA ALA A 167 -10.77 -12.83 11.13
C ALA A 167 -9.99 -12.47 12.42
N LYS A 168 -10.37 -13.05 13.57
CA LYS A 168 -9.62 -12.91 14.84
C LYS A 168 -8.17 -13.41 14.71
N LEU A 169 -7.97 -14.57 14.08
CA LEU A 169 -6.64 -15.17 13.89
C LEU A 169 -5.69 -14.22 13.16
N TYR A 170 -6.09 -13.73 11.98
CA TYR A 170 -5.24 -12.86 11.17
C TYR A 170 -5.07 -11.47 11.80
N LEU A 171 -6.07 -10.94 12.54
CA LEU A 171 -5.92 -9.68 13.26
C LEU A 171 -4.89 -9.78 14.39
N LYS A 172 -4.91 -10.88 15.16
CA LYS A 172 -3.90 -11.13 16.20
C LYS A 172 -2.49 -11.21 15.62
N GLU A 173 -2.33 -11.89 14.49
CA GLU A 173 -1.03 -11.98 13.81
C GLU A 173 -0.56 -10.59 13.34
N SER A 174 -1.45 -9.76 12.78
CA SER A 174 -1.13 -8.37 12.41
C SER A 174 -0.67 -7.54 13.62
N ILE A 175 -1.34 -7.68 14.77
CA ILE A 175 -0.96 -7.00 16.02
C ILE A 175 0.44 -7.46 16.48
N CYS A 176 0.71 -8.76 16.44
CA CYS A 176 2.01 -9.33 16.82
C CYS A 176 3.13 -8.80 15.94
N LEU A 177 2.93 -8.78 14.62
CA LEU A 177 3.92 -8.28 13.66
C LEU A 177 4.17 -6.77 13.82
N ASN A 178 3.12 -5.97 14.02
CA ASN A 178 3.27 -4.54 14.29
C ASN A 178 4.01 -4.26 15.61
N LYS A 179 3.75 -5.07 16.65
CA LYS A 179 4.51 -5.00 17.91
C LYS A 179 5.98 -5.34 17.70
N LYS A 180 6.28 -6.38 16.93
CA LYS A 180 7.65 -6.76 16.57
C LYS A 180 8.37 -5.69 15.75
N TRP A 181 7.65 -5.00 14.86
CA TRP A 181 8.19 -3.88 14.09
C TRP A 181 8.39 -2.61 14.92
N GLY A 182 7.67 -2.45 16.04
CA GLY A 182 7.73 -1.27 16.90
C GLY A 182 6.68 -0.20 16.59
N ALA A 183 5.63 -0.52 15.82
CA ALA A 183 4.56 0.41 15.46
C ALA A 183 3.51 0.55 16.57
N ASN A 184 3.90 1.11 17.73
CA ASN A 184 3.06 1.17 18.94
C ASN A 184 1.69 1.82 18.71
N LYS A 185 1.61 2.92 17.96
CA LYS A 185 0.32 3.57 17.63
C LYS A 185 -0.59 2.73 16.76
N LYS A 186 -0.02 1.97 15.81
CA LYS A 186 -0.79 1.02 15.00
C LYS A 186 -1.28 -0.14 15.86
N VAL A 187 -0.48 -0.63 16.81
CA VAL A 187 -0.87 -1.68 17.76
C VAL A 187 -2.04 -1.22 18.64
N GLU A 188 -1.97 -0.03 19.23
CA GLU A 188 -3.06 0.56 20.03
C GLU A 188 -4.38 0.59 19.23
N MET A 189 -4.31 1.07 17.98
CA MET A 189 -5.46 1.14 17.08
C MET A 189 -6.05 -0.24 16.76
N LEU A 190 -5.22 -1.23 16.41
CA LEU A 190 -5.67 -2.58 16.09
C LEU A 190 -6.22 -3.32 17.32
N LEU A 191 -5.69 -3.09 18.52
CA LEU A 191 -6.23 -3.64 19.76
C LEU A 191 -7.60 -3.07 20.08
N GLN A 192 -7.80 -1.77 19.86
CA GLN A 192 -9.12 -1.15 20.03
C GLN A 192 -10.14 -1.75 19.05
N GLN A 193 -9.75 -1.95 17.79
CA GLN A 193 -10.57 -2.64 16.81
C GLN A 193 -10.89 -4.07 17.25
N TYR A 194 -9.88 -4.82 17.69
CA TYR A 194 -10.06 -6.21 18.13
C TYR A 194 -11.09 -6.32 19.25
N ARG A 195 -11.02 -5.44 20.27
CA ARG A 195 -12.00 -5.41 21.36
C ARG A 195 -13.41 -5.08 20.86
N SER A 196 -13.54 -4.11 19.96
CA SER A 196 -14.85 -3.70 19.43
C SER A 196 -15.52 -4.77 18.56
N ASP A 197 -14.75 -5.52 17.78
CA ASP A 197 -15.29 -6.43 16.76
C ASP A 197 -15.52 -7.85 17.31
N TYR A 198 -14.82 -8.24 18.38
CA TYR A 198 -14.65 -9.65 18.75
C TYR A 198 -14.73 -9.99 20.24
N GLU A 199 -14.76 -9.00 21.12
CA GLU A 199 -15.05 -9.15 22.56
C GLU A 199 -16.50 -8.72 22.83
#